data_AF-A0A0Q6RCW5-F1
#
_entry.id   AF-A0A0Q6RCW5-F1
#
_cell.length_a   1.000
_cell.length_b   1.000
_cell.length_c   1.000
_cell.angle_alpha   90.00
_cell.angle_beta   90.00
_cell.angle_gamma   90.00
#
_symmetry.space_group_name_H-M   'P 1'
#
loop_
_entity.id
_entity.type
_entity.pdbx_description
1 polymer ?
#
loop_
_entity_poly.entity_id
_entity_poly.type
_entity_poly.pdbx_seq_one_letter_code
_entity_poly.pdbx_strand_id
1 'polypeptide(L)'
;MLAAEALRLAAIEVLCPTSAAMAGEGFPTLAGPRVFDSRSVAIEDLDQGRNYTPILALYTPESGVSLRGPLAAADDTVADAMLDVVVELAVASKDEHGDFADAMADTDPEARLVLAALCAQVRFLLERSASGRLWRSIVNHIIKIEEQTFAVPELGLRWQRVTMRFHCQIHDDDFDGEGLPEPIKSVFQALPAQSYAKAKLAALGQYFSAEAAPSLSIIRGVVAVGEEQLEIGVGPTAP
;
A
#
# COMPACT_ATOMS: atom_id res chain seq x y z
N MET A 1 5.72 4.84 -8.72
CA MET A 1 5.33 5.94 -7.81
C MET A 1 5.53 5.46 -6.39
N LEU A 2 6.14 6.27 -5.51
CA LEU A 2 6.45 5.84 -4.14
C LEU A 2 5.22 5.85 -3.24
N ALA A 3 4.29 6.78 -3.45
CA ALA A 3 3.00 6.82 -2.77
C ALA A 3 2.24 5.49 -2.90
N ALA A 4 2.36 4.80 -4.04
CA ALA A 4 1.76 3.49 -4.27
C ALA A 4 2.47 2.36 -3.48
N GLU A 5 3.77 2.47 -3.21
CA GLU A 5 4.48 1.58 -2.30
C GLU A 5 4.10 1.85 -0.84
N ALA A 6 3.95 3.13 -0.48
CA ALA A 6 3.48 3.55 0.83
C ALA A 6 2.08 3.00 1.12
N LEU A 7 1.18 3.02 0.12
CA LEU A 7 -0.16 2.44 0.19
C LEU A 7 -0.11 0.98 0.61
N ARG A 8 0.71 0.17 -0.07
CA ARG A 8 0.86 -1.26 0.22
C ARG A 8 1.51 -1.52 1.58
N LEU A 9 2.57 -0.80 1.92
CA LEU A 9 3.26 -0.97 3.21
C LEU A 9 2.40 -0.52 4.40
N ALA A 10 1.61 0.54 4.24
CA ALA A 10 0.63 0.93 5.25
C ALA A 10 -0.47 -0.12 5.41
N ALA A 11 -0.95 -0.73 4.32
CA ALA A 11 -1.91 -1.83 4.40
C ALA A 11 -1.33 -3.03 5.15
N ILE A 12 -0.06 -3.38 4.93
CA ILE A 12 0.62 -4.45 5.67
C ILE A 12 0.64 -4.16 7.17
N GLU A 13 1.02 -2.95 7.59
CA GLU A 13 1.01 -2.59 9.02
C GLU A 13 -0.41 -2.65 9.61
N VAL A 14 -1.45 -2.32 8.85
CA VAL A 14 -2.84 -2.40 9.31
C VAL A 14 -3.28 -3.86 9.49
N LEU A 15 -2.89 -4.75 8.58
CA LEU A 15 -3.33 -6.15 8.54
C LEU A 15 -2.48 -7.07 9.43
N CYS A 16 -1.20 -6.73 9.63
CA CYS A 16 -0.27 -7.37 10.53
C CYS A 16 0.47 -6.31 11.36
N PRO A 17 -0.18 -5.75 12.40
CA PRO A 17 0.41 -4.71 13.23
C PRO A 17 1.70 -5.18 13.89
N THR A 18 2.70 -4.30 13.93
CA THR A 18 4.00 -4.60 14.53
C THR A 18 3.86 -5.03 16.00
N SER A 19 2.93 -4.43 16.74
CA SER A 19 2.65 -4.82 18.13
C SER A 19 2.16 -6.26 18.25
N ALA A 20 1.29 -6.71 17.35
CA ALA A 20 0.79 -8.08 17.32
C ALA A 20 1.88 -9.06 16.87
N ALA A 21 2.67 -8.68 15.86
CA ALA A 21 3.80 -9.48 15.39
C ALA A 21 4.85 -9.71 16.49
N MET A 22 5.16 -8.67 17.28
CA MET A 22 6.09 -8.77 18.41
C MET A 22 5.53 -9.58 19.57
N ALA A 23 4.23 -9.47 19.86
CA ALA A 23 3.59 -10.24 20.92
C ALA A 23 3.34 -11.71 20.53
N GLY A 24 3.30 -12.01 19.23
CA GLY A 24 2.89 -13.32 18.71
C GLY A 24 1.38 -13.57 18.81
N GLU A 25 0.58 -12.57 19.19
CA GLU A 25 -0.86 -12.66 19.39
C GLU A 25 -1.56 -11.32 19.12
N GLY A 26 -2.90 -11.31 19.13
CA GLY A 26 -3.69 -10.08 18.94
C GLY A 26 -3.79 -9.60 17.49
N PHE A 27 -3.52 -10.47 16.52
CA PHE A 27 -3.68 -10.14 15.10
C PHE A 27 -5.14 -9.82 14.76
N PRO A 28 -5.39 -8.82 13.89
CA PRO A 28 -6.74 -8.37 13.60
C PRO A 28 -7.47 -9.24 12.55
N THR A 29 -6.78 -10.19 11.92
CA THR A 29 -7.32 -11.05 10.87
C THR A 29 -7.04 -12.52 11.16
N LEU A 30 -7.79 -13.41 10.49
CA LEU A 30 -7.57 -14.86 10.54
C LEU A 30 -6.22 -15.30 9.96
N ALA A 31 -5.57 -14.46 9.15
CA ALA A 31 -4.24 -14.75 8.61
C ALA A 31 -3.14 -14.66 9.67
N GLY A 32 -3.41 -14.04 10.83
CA GLY A 32 -2.43 -13.92 11.89
C GLY A 32 -1.16 -13.19 11.41
N PRO A 33 0.04 -13.75 11.63
CA PRO A 33 1.29 -13.16 11.15
C PRO A 33 1.52 -13.33 9.63
N ARG A 34 0.66 -14.06 8.91
CA ARG A 34 0.90 -14.52 7.53
C ARG A 34 0.38 -13.51 6.51
N VAL A 35 0.91 -12.29 6.63
CA VAL A 35 0.67 -11.18 5.72
C VAL A 35 1.96 -10.87 4.98
N PHE A 36 1.96 -11.13 3.68
CA PHE A 36 3.16 -11.12 2.86
C PHE A 36 3.21 -9.91 1.94
N ASP A 37 4.41 -9.40 1.79
CA ASP A 37 4.76 -8.33 0.87
C ASP A 37 5.23 -8.92 -0.46
N SER A 38 4.45 -8.73 -1.52
CA SER A 38 4.86 -8.98 -2.91
C SER A 38 5.44 -10.38 -3.17
N ARG A 39 5.02 -11.38 -2.39
CA ARG A 39 5.44 -12.78 -2.53
C ARG A 39 4.32 -13.75 -2.23
N SER A 40 4.42 -14.94 -2.81
CA SER A 40 3.59 -16.08 -2.45
C SER A 40 4.03 -16.68 -1.10
N VAL A 41 3.10 -17.41 -0.49
CA VAL A 41 3.37 -18.21 0.71
C VAL A 41 4.33 -19.35 0.36
N ALA A 42 5.28 -19.62 1.25
CA ALA A 42 6.16 -20.78 1.14
C ALA A 42 5.61 -21.93 2.00
N ILE A 43 5.99 -23.18 1.73
CA ILE A 43 5.43 -24.32 2.48
C ILE A 43 5.79 -24.29 3.97
N GLU A 44 6.95 -23.73 4.30
CA GLU A 44 7.42 -23.59 5.68
C GLU A 44 6.58 -22.58 6.46
N ASP A 45 5.90 -21.67 5.75
CA ASP A 45 4.99 -20.70 6.31
C ASP A 45 3.60 -21.33 6.60
N LEU A 46 3.34 -22.62 6.34
CA LEU A 46 2.05 -23.29 6.56
C LEU A 46 1.93 -23.97 7.94
N ASP A 47 0.72 -23.93 8.51
CA ASP A 47 0.39 -24.64 9.75
C ASP A 47 -0.03 -26.06 9.38
N GLN A 48 0.91 -27.00 9.53
CA GLN A 48 0.69 -28.42 9.21
C GLN A 48 -0.31 -29.10 10.16
N GLY A 49 -0.69 -28.47 11.27
CA GLY A 49 -1.69 -28.98 12.21
C GLY A 49 -3.13 -28.64 11.84
N ARG A 50 -3.36 -27.87 10.76
CA ARG A 50 -4.69 -27.41 10.34
C ARG A 50 -5.03 -27.88 8.93
N ASN A 51 -6.33 -27.96 8.63
CA ASN A 51 -6.83 -28.28 7.29
C ASN A 51 -6.38 -27.27 6.23
N TYR A 52 -6.21 -26.00 6.63
CA TYR A 52 -5.68 -24.93 5.80
C TYR A 52 -5.13 -23.81 6.68
N THR A 53 -4.31 -22.99 6.06
CA THR A 53 -3.71 -21.78 6.59
C THR A 53 -4.29 -20.57 5.88
N PRO A 54 -5.03 -19.69 6.56
CA PRO A 54 -5.38 -18.40 5.98
C PRO A 54 -4.14 -17.53 5.80
N ILE A 55 -3.99 -16.91 4.63
CA ILE A 55 -2.89 -16.00 4.31
C ILE A 55 -3.39 -14.76 3.56
N LEU A 56 -2.59 -13.70 3.60
CA LEU A 56 -2.76 -12.51 2.78
C LEU A 56 -1.46 -12.22 2.06
N ALA A 57 -1.50 -11.94 0.76
CA ALA A 57 -0.35 -11.43 0.01
C ALA A 57 -0.75 -10.12 -0.70
N LEU A 58 0.03 -9.07 -0.51
CA LEU A 58 -0.29 -7.73 -0.99
C LEU A 58 0.65 -7.32 -2.13
N TYR A 59 0.09 -6.77 -3.19
CA TYR A 59 0.80 -6.32 -4.39
C TYR A 59 0.28 -4.96 -4.85
N THR A 60 1.14 -4.17 -5.48
CA THR A 60 0.76 -2.95 -6.20
C THR A 60 0.99 -3.20 -7.69
N PRO A 61 0.04 -3.81 -8.42
CA PRO A 61 0.28 -4.21 -9.81
C PRO A 61 0.37 -3.02 -10.77
N GLU A 62 -0.27 -1.91 -10.44
CA GLU A 62 -0.35 -0.73 -11.28
C GLU A 62 -0.36 0.54 -10.42
N SER A 63 0.31 1.57 -10.91
CA SER A 63 0.22 2.94 -10.40
C SER A 63 0.47 3.92 -11.54
N GLY A 64 -0.24 5.04 -11.53
CA GLY A 64 -0.22 6.02 -12.60
C GLY A 64 -0.38 7.44 -12.09
N VAL A 65 0.13 8.37 -12.89
CA VAL A 65 -0.07 9.80 -12.70
C VAL A 65 -0.56 10.40 -14.01
N SER A 66 -1.55 11.27 -13.92
CA SER A 66 -2.10 11.99 -15.07
C SER A 66 -2.29 13.46 -14.74
N LEU A 67 -2.17 14.32 -15.75
CA LEU A 67 -2.49 15.75 -15.59
C LEU A 67 -3.99 15.94 -15.40
N ARG A 68 -4.39 16.92 -14.59
CA ARG A 68 -5.82 17.25 -14.34
C ARG A 68 -6.57 17.80 -15.55
N GLY A 69 -5.85 18.11 -16.62
CA GLY A 69 -6.44 18.48 -17.90
C GLY A 69 -5.40 18.95 -18.91
N PRO A 70 -5.82 19.30 -20.14
CA PRO A 70 -4.92 19.71 -21.21
C PRO A 70 -4.14 21.01 -20.93
N LEU A 71 -4.61 21.82 -19.97
CA LEU A 71 -4.01 23.09 -19.58
C LEU A 71 -3.42 23.06 -18.16
N ALA A 72 -3.35 21.88 -17.55
CA ALA A 72 -2.76 21.71 -16.23
C ALA A 72 -1.26 21.98 -16.29
N ALA A 73 -0.73 22.58 -15.22
CA ALA A 73 0.70 22.71 -15.02
C ALA A 73 1.33 21.32 -14.78
N ALA A 74 2.65 21.20 -14.91
CA ALA A 74 3.35 19.92 -14.81
C ALA A 74 3.20 19.25 -13.43
N ASP A 75 2.94 20.04 -12.39
CA ASP A 75 2.70 19.66 -11.00
C ASP A 75 1.20 19.51 -10.65
N ASP A 76 0.29 19.84 -11.57
CA ASP A 76 -1.15 19.71 -11.36
C ASP A 76 -1.65 18.33 -11.83
N THR A 77 -1.34 17.33 -11.00
CA THR A 77 -1.54 15.92 -11.29
C THR A 77 -2.66 15.28 -10.45
N VAL A 78 -3.07 14.08 -10.91
CA VAL A 78 -3.85 13.10 -10.17
C VAL A 78 -3.11 11.79 -10.21
N ALA A 79 -2.86 11.25 -9.03
CA ALA A 79 -2.26 9.94 -8.84
C ALA A 79 -3.32 8.87 -8.57
N ASP A 80 -3.11 7.69 -9.15
CA ASP A 80 -3.90 6.49 -8.91
C ASP A 80 -2.99 5.28 -8.70
N ALA A 81 -3.51 4.30 -7.95
CA ALA A 81 -2.85 3.04 -7.73
C ALA A 81 -3.86 1.91 -7.52
N MET A 82 -3.44 0.71 -7.89
CA MET A 82 -4.14 -0.52 -7.55
C MET A 82 -3.44 -1.21 -6.39
N LEU A 83 -4.21 -1.62 -5.39
CA LEU A 83 -3.76 -2.54 -4.35
C LEU A 83 -4.49 -3.87 -4.53
N ASP A 84 -3.74 -4.91 -4.89
CA ASP A 84 -4.23 -6.28 -4.91
C ASP A 84 -3.93 -6.92 -3.55
N VAL A 85 -4.98 -7.38 -2.88
CA VAL A 85 -4.89 -8.23 -1.68
C VAL A 85 -5.34 -9.63 -2.08
N VAL A 86 -4.38 -10.54 -2.24
CA VAL A 86 -4.65 -11.94 -2.52
C VAL A 86 -4.91 -12.65 -1.21
N VAL A 87 -6.15 -13.08 -1.04
CA VAL A 87 -6.67 -13.78 0.14
C VAL A 87 -6.76 -15.26 -0.19
N GLU A 88 -6.11 -16.12 0.60
CA GLU A 88 -6.04 -17.55 0.31
C GLU A 88 -6.17 -18.41 1.56
N LEU A 89 -6.73 -19.61 1.39
CA LEU A 89 -6.61 -20.69 2.35
C LEU A 89 -5.62 -21.72 1.78
N ALA A 90 -4.36 -21.57 2.20
CA ALA A 90 -3.25 -22.38 1.72
C ALA A 90 -3.17 -23.75 2.41
N VAL A 91 -2.88 -24.79 1.65
CA VAL A 91 -2.72 -26.18 2.07
C VAL A 91 -1.37 -26.69 1.58
N ALA A 92 -0.80 -27.67 2.30
CA ALA A 92 0.34 -28.40 1.78
C ALA A 92 -0.16 -29.46 0.80
N SER A 93 0.26 -29.35 -0.45
CA SER A 93 0.02 -30.32 -1.52
C SER A 93 1.32 -31.03 -1.86
N LYS A 94 1.21 -32.20 -2.50
CA LYS A 94 2.36 -33.01 -2.89
C LYS A 94 2.27 -33.40 -4.35
N ASP A 95 3.36 -33.21 -5.08
CA ASP A 95 3.53 -33.68 -6.46
C ASP A 95 4.80 -34.54 -6.62
N GLU A 96 5.21 -34.78 -7.87
CA GLU A 96 6.42 -35.55 -8.21
C GLU A 96 7.73 -34.83 -7.82
N HIS A 97 7.70 -33.51 -7.60
CA HIS A 97 8.85 -32.67 -7.27
C HIS A 97 8.97 -32.37 -5.76
N GLY A 98 7.94 -32.64 -4.98
CA GLY A 98 7.96 -32.53 -3.52
C GLY A 98 6.68 -31.92 -2.97
N ASP A 99 6.77 -31.44 -1.73
CA ASP A 99 5.65 -30.76 -1.08
C ASP A 99 5.68 -29.26 -1.45
N PHE A 100 4.54 -28.68 -1.79
CA PHE A 100 4.38 -27.26 -2.15
C PHE A 100 3.10 -26.66 -1.54
N ALA A 101 3.03 -25.34 -1.49
CA ALA A 101 1.83 -24.64 -1.03
C ALA A 101 0.82 -24.46 -2.18
N ASP A 102 -0.43 -24.87 -1.95
CA ASP A 102 -1.54 -24.76 -2.89
C ASP A 102 -2.77 -24.15 -2.20
N ALA A 103 -3.81 -23.74 -2.92
CA ALA A 103 -5.05 -23.19 -2.36
C ALA A 103 -6.27 -24.11 -2.58
N MET A 104 -6.07 -25.39 -2.89
CA MET A 104 -7.15 -26.34 -3.18
C MET A 104 -7.58 -27.16 -1.96
N ALA A 105 -8.36 -26.55 -1.04
CA ALA A 105 -9.03 -27.31 0.02
C ALA A 105 -10.27 -28.01 -0.56
N ASP A 106 -10.08 -29.20 -1.11
CA ASP A 106 -10.97 -29.91 -2.04
C ASP A 106 -12.36 -30.29 -1.48
N THR A 107 -12.54 -30.31 -0.15
CA THR A 107 -13.75 -30.88 0.48
C THR A 107 -14.32 -30.13 1.69
N ASP A 108 -13.83 -28.93 2.01
CA ASP A 108 -14.30 -28.20 3.20
C ASP A 108 -15.43 -27.20 2.85
N PRO A 109 -16.69 -27.45 3.26
CA PRO A 109 -17.81 -26.54 2.99
C PRO A 109 -17.69 -25.21 3.76
N GLU A 110 -16.96 -25.17 4.87
CA GLU A 110 -16.76 -23.97 5.69
C GLU A 110 -15.63 -23.08 5.14
N ALA A 111 -14.70 -23.64 4.36
CA ALA A 111 -13.58 -22.90 3.78
C ALA A 111 -14.02 -21.65 3.01
N ARG A 112 -15.13 -21.71 2.24
CA ARG A 112 -15.63 -20.52 1.53
C ARG A 112 -16.17 -19.44 2.47
N LEU A 113 -16.78 -19.82 3.59
CA LEU A 113 -17.24 -18.86 4.60
C LEU A 113 -16.05 -18.22 5.32
N VAL A 114 -15.01 -19.01 5.63
CA VAL A 114 -13.78 -18.50 6.25
C VAL A 114 -13.05 -17.54 5.31
N LEU A 115 -12.96 -17.88 4.03
CA LEU A 115 -12.37 -17.01 3.02
C LEU A 115 -13.14 -15.69 2.89
N ALA A 116 -14.48 -15.75 2.82
CA ALA A 116 -15.32 -14.55 2.79
C ALA A 116 -15.19 -13.70 4.07
N ALA A 117 -15.08 -14.34 5.24
CA ALA A 117 -14.86 -13.66 6.50
C ALA A 117 -13.49 -12.93 6.53
N LEU A 118 -12.44 -13.57 6.00
CA LEU A 118 -11.12 -12.94 5.89
C LEU A 118 -11.14 -11.74 4.93
N CYS A 119 -11.80 -11.86 3.76
CA CYS A 119 -12.02 -10.71 2.87
C CYS A 119 -12.75 -9.57 3.58
N ALA A 120 -13.82 -9.87 4.32
CA ALA A 120 -14.58 -8.88 5.08
C ALA A 120 -13.74 -8.20 6.18
N GLN A 121 -12.85 -8.94 6.86
CA GLN A 121 -11.91 -8.39 7.83
C GLN A 121 -10.95 -7.39 7.18
N VAL A 122 -10.37 -7.74 6.01
CA VAL A 122 -9.50 -6.83 5.24
C VAL A 122 -10.24 -5.54 4.91
N ARG A 123 -11.44 -5.64 4.33
CA ARG A 123 -12.29 -4.48 4.01
C ARG A 123 -12.57 -3.62 5.23
N PHE A 124 -13.03 -4.24 6.31
CA PHE A 124 -13.35 -3.51 7.53
C PHE A 124 -12.12 -2.75 8.08
N LEU A 125 -10.96 -3.40 8.11
CA LEU A 125 -9.74 -2.81 8.65
C LEU A 125 -9.27 -1.61 7.83
N LEU A 126 -9.23 -1.74 6.50
CA LEU A 126 -8.78 -0.67 5.61
C LEU A 126 -9.82 0.47 5.51
N GLU A 127 -11.09 0.14 5.30
CA GLU A 127 -12.13 1.12 5.00
C GLU A 127 -12.69 1.82 6.26
N ARG A 128 -12.80 1.11 7.39
CA ARG A 128 -13.62 1.57 8.53
C ARG A 128 -12.89 1.62 9.86
N SER A 129 -12.00 0.67 10.13
CA SER A 129 -11.36 0.57 11.44
C SER A 129 -10.51 1.80 11.74
N ALA A 130 -10.43 2.18 13.03
CA ALA A 130 -9.53 3.22 13.50
C ALA A 130 -8.07 2.89 13.19
N SER A 131 -7.69 1.60 13.23
CA SER A 131 -6.34 1.14 12.91
C SER A 131 -5.96 1.41 11.45
N GLY A 132 -6.94 1.43 10.53
CA GLY A 132 -6.73 1.75 9.12
C GLY A 132 -6.47 3.24 8.81
N ARG A 133 -6.39 4.12 9.83
CA ARG A 133 -6.22 5.57 9.63
C ARG A 133 -4.95 5.89 8.84
N LEU A 134 -3.84 5.20 9.10
CA LEU A 134 -2.59 5.43 8.38
C LEU A 134 -2.76 5.15 6.88
N TRP A 135 -3.37 4.02 6.52
CA TRP A 135 -3.65 3.69 5.13
C TRP A 135 -4.58 4.70 4.46
N ARG A 136 -5.66 5.10 5.14
CA ARG A 136 -6.61 6.11 4.64
C ARG A 136 -6.03 7.52 4.55
N SER A 137 -4.88 7.80 5.18
CA SER A 137 -4.20 9.08 4.98
C SER A 137 -3.49 9.20 3.64
N ILE A 138 -3.27 8.07 2.95
CA ILE A 138 -2.66 8.01 1.62
C ILE A 138 -3.75 7.99 0.54
N VAL A 139 -4.87 7.32 0.82
CA VAL A 139 -6.00 7.16 -0.09
C VAL A 139 -6.93 8.38 -0.02
N ASN A 140 -6.96 9.14 -1.11
CA ASN A 140 -7.95 10.21 -1.28
C ASN A 140 -9.35 9.64 -1.45
N HIS A 141 -9.48 8.62 -2.31
CA HIS A 141 -10.76 8.01 -2.65
C HIS A 141 -10.58 6.57 -3.10
N ILE A 142 -11.49 5.68 -2.70
CA ILE A 142 -11.59 4.32 -3.26
C ILE A 142 -12.60 4.38 -4.40
N ILE A 143 -12.11 4.23 -5.63
CA ILE A 143 -12.93 4.28 -6.85
C ILE A 143 -13.78 3.03 -6.97
N LYS A 144 -13.17 1.86 -6.75
CA LYS A 144 -13.81 0.55 -6.89
C LYS A 144 -13.08 -0.50 -6.07
N ILE A 145 -13.82 -1.48 -5.56
CA ILE A 145 -13.27 -2.72 -5.02
C ILE A 145 -13.85 -3.88 -5.83
N GLU A 146 -12.99 -4.73 -6.37
CA GLU A 146 -13.37 -5.97 -7.04
C GLU A 146 -12.93 -7.18 -6.22
N GLU A 147 -13.75 -8.22 -6.16
CA GLU A 147 -13.37 -9.51 -5.56
C GLU A 147 -13.41 -10.59 -6.64
N GLN A 148 -12.23 -11.01 -7.09
CA GLN A 148 -12.09 -11.97 -8.18
C GLN A 148 -11.83 -13.36 -7.60
N THR A 149 -12.78 -14.28 -7.77
CA THR A 149 -12.63 -15.67 -7.31
C THR A 149 -11.94 -16.52 -8.37
N PHE A 150 -11.01 -17.38 -7.95
CA PHE A 150 -10.36 -18.32 -8.84
C PHE A 150 -11.05 -19.67 -8.73
N ALA A 151 -11.86 -20.02 -9.72
CA ALA A 151 -12.44 -21.34 -9.86
C ALA A 151 -12.47 -21.71 -11.34
N VAL A 152 -12.20 -22.97 -11.64
CA VAL A 152 -12.44 -23.55 -12.98
C VAL A 152 -13.40 -24.71 -12.78
N PRO A 153 -14.71 -24.42 -12.64
CA PRO A 153 -15.73 -25.42 -12.31
C PRO A 153 -15.77 -26.57 -13.32
N GLU A 154 -15.47 -26.30 -14.60
CA GLU A 154 -15.48 -27.27 -15.69
C GLU A 154 -14.42 -28.35 -15.53
N LEU A 155 -13.33 -28.04 -14.80
CA LEU A 155 -12.27 -28.99 -14.46
C LEU A 155 -12.38 -29.51 -13.02
N GLY A 156 -13.45 -29.15 -12.31
CA GLY A 156 -13.62 -29.47 -10.88
C GLY A 156 -12.66 -28.73 -9.96
N LEU A 157 -11.83 -27.82 -10.47
CA LEU A 157 -10.81 -27.11 -9.70
C LEU A 157 -11.44 -25.94 -8.95
N ARG A 158 -11.32 -25.97 -7.63
CA ARG A 158 -11.83 -24.93 -6.73
C ARG A 158 -10.68 -24.39 -5.89
N TRP A 159 -10.14 -23.24 -6.28
CA TRP A 159 -9.18 -22.54 -5.43
C TRP A 159 -9.91 -21.76 -4.36
N GLN A 160 -9.48 -21.94 -3.12
CA GLN A 160 -9.85 -21.11 -1.98
C GLN A 160 -9.00 -19.83 -2.01
N ARG A 161 -9.09 -19.10 -3.12
CA ARG A 161 -8.38 -17.85 -3.39
C ARG A 161 -9.34 -16.79 -3.93
N VAL A 162 -9.22 -15.58 -3.38
CA VAL A 162 -9.87 -14.36 -3.87
C VAL A 162 -8.82 -13.29 -4.01
N THR A 163 -8.75 -12.62 -5.16
CA THR A 163 -7.99 -11.36 -5.27
C THR A 163 -8.94 -10.20 -5.07
N MET A 164 -8.73 -9.45 -3.99
CA MET A 164 -9.42 -8.20 -3.74
C MET A 164 -8.62 -7.07 -4.38
N ARG A 165 -9.16 -6.43 -5.41
CA ARG A 165 -8.50 -5.33 -6.11
C ARG A 165 -9.13 -4.01 -5.71
N PHE A 166 -8.36 -3.19 -5.01
CA PHE A 166 -8.73 -1.83 -4.63
C PHE A 166 -8.18 -0.87 -5.66
N HIS A 167 -9.06 -0.20 -6.40
CA HIS A 167 -8.70 0.92 -7.25
C HIS A 167 -8.78 2.19 -6.42
N CYS A 168 -7.63 2.83 -6.18
CA CYS A 168 -7.52 3.98 -5.31
C CYS A 168 -7.02 5.19 -6.10
N GLN A 169 -7.66 6.34 -5.87
CA GLN A 169 -7.01 7.62 -6.08
C GLN A 169 -6.18 7.93 -4.82
N ILE A 170 -4.91 8.27 -5.01
CA ILE A 170 -3.95 8.50 -3.92
C ILE A 170 -3.36 9.91 -4.00
N HIS A 171 -2.66 10.33 -2.96
CA HIS A 171 -1.77 11.50 -3.05
C HIS A 171 -0.62 11.20 -4.01
N ASP A 172 -0.21 12.20 -4.80
CA ASP A 172 0.99 12.10 -5.64
C ASP A 172 2.25 12.27 -4.79
N ASP A 173 3.39 11.88 -5.36
CA ASP A 173 4.70 12.06 -4.74
C ASP A 173 5.10 13.56 -4.79
N ASP A 174 5.34 14.16 -3.63
CA ASP A 174 5.85 15.53 -3.50
C ASP A 174 7.32 15.52 -3.05
N PHE A 175 8.19 16.03 -3.94
CA PHE A 175 9.64 16.02 -3.82
C PHE A 175 10.23 17.34 -3.31
N ASP A 176 9.41 18.32 -2.90
CA ASP A 176 9.88 19.67 -2.51
C ASP A 176 10.63 19.69 -1.15
N GLY A 177 10.78 18.54 -0.48
CA GLY A 177 11.41 18.40 0.82
C GLY A 177 12.68 17.53 0.84
N GLU A 178 13.43 17.60 1.95
CA GLU A 178 14.60 16.73 2.14
C GLU A 178 14.21 15.28 2.47
N GLY A 179 14.93 14.34 1.83
CA GLY A 179 14.89 12.91 2.11
C GLY A 179 13.81 12.18 1.32
N LEU A 180 12.99 11.39 2.02
CA LEU A 180 11.81 10.74 1.43
C LEU A 180 10.79 11.81 1.00
N PRO A 181 10.14 11.68 -0.16
CA PRO A 181 9.05 12.59 -0.56
C PRO A 181 7.80 12.36 0.31
N GLU A 182 6.85 13.29 0.27
CA GLU A 182 5.50 13.03 0.78
C GLU A 182 4.71 12.19 -0.25
N PRO A 183 3.74 11.35 0.17
CA PRO A 183 3.30 11.09 1.54
C PRO A 183 4.14 10.03 2.28
N ILE A 184 5.10 9.40 1.60
CA ILE A 184 5.85 8.25 2.14
C ILE A 184 6.71 8.64 3.35
N LYS A 185 7.16 9.90 3.43
CA LYS A 185 7.80 10.50 4.61
C LYS A 185 6.89 10.54 5.82
N SER A 186 5.66 11.07 5.69
CA SER A 186 4.67 11.05 6.78
C SER A 186 4.37 9.62 7.24
N VAL A 187 4.24 8.68 6.30
CA VAL A 187 4.04 7.26 6.62
C VAL A 187 5.23 6.70 7.40
N PHE A 188 6.45 6.92 6.93
CA PHE A 188 7.67 6.49 7.61
C PHE A 188 7.73 7.00 9.07
N GLN A 189 7.37 8.26 9.30
CA GLN A 189 7.37 8.86 10.63
C GLN A 189 6.30 8.24 11.54
N ALA A 190 5.10 7.99 11.02
CA ALA A 190 3.98 7.43 11.77
C ALA A 190 4.15 5.94 12.12
N LEU A 191 4.95 5.20 11.35
CA LEU A 191 5.15 3.77 11.57
C LEU A 191 5.92 3.45 12.86
N PRO A 192 5.61 2.33 13.56
CA PRO A 192 6.36 1.87 14.73
C PRO A 192 7.85 1.65 14.42
N ALA A 193 8.72 1.90 15.38
CA ALA A 193 10.17 1.86 15.19
C ALA A 193 10.69 0.50 14.67
N GLN A 194 10.10 -0.60 15.16
CA GLN A 194 10.46 -1.96 14.78
C GLN A 194 9.63 -2.52 13.62
N SER A 195 8.83 -1.69 12.94
CA SER A 195 7.95 -2.20 11.90
C SER A 195 8.71 -2.65 10.65
N TYR A 196 8.23 -3.74 10.06
CA TYR A 196 8.70 -4.22 8.76
C TYR A 196 8.64 -3.10 7.72
N ALA A 197 7.50 -2.41 7.64
CA ALA A 197 7.29 -1.32 6.71
C ALA A 197 8.31 -0.18 6.90
N LYS A 198 8.59 0.23 8.15
CA LYS A 198 9.54 1.31 8.44
C LYS A 198 10.95 0.93 8.04
N ALA A 199 11.36 -0.33 8.27
CA ALA A 199 12.66 -0.83 7.82
C ALA A 199 12.80 -0.79 6.29
N LYS A 200 11.75 -1.15 5.54
CA LYS A 200 11.76 -1.07 4.07
C LYS A 200 11.81 0.38 3.57
N LEU A 201 11.05 1.27 4.18
CA LEU A 201 11.08 2.71 3.86
C LEU A 201 12.42 3.36 4.22
N ALA A 202 13.06 2.97 5.32
CA ALA A 202 14.40 3.43 5.67
C ALA A 202 15.43 3.03 4.60
N ALA A 203 15.36 1.79 4.11
CA ALA A 203 16.23 1.33 3.04
C ALA A 203 15.96 2.08 1.73
N LEU A 204 14.69 2.35 1.40
CA LEU A 204 14.30 3.14 0.24
C LEU A 204 14.83 4.58 0.31
N GLY A 205 14.79 5.20 1.50
CA GLY A 205 15.27 6.56 1.72
C GLY A 205 16.76 6.76 1.39
N GLN A 206 17.56 5.69 1.37
CA GLN A 206 18.98 5.75 0.99
C GLN A 206 19.20 6.05 -0.49
N TYR A 207 18.17 5.89 -1.33
CA TYR A 207 18.25 6.20 -2.77
C TYR A 207 17.86 7.65 -3.10
N PHE A 208 17.34 8.41 -2.14
CA PHE A 208 16.94 9.80 -2.34
C PHE A 208 17.99 10.74 -1.73
N SER A 209 18.47 11.67 -2.56
CA SER A 209 19.32 12.79 -2.12
C SER A 209 18.51 14.06 -2.22
N ALA A 210 18.59 14.91 -1.20
CA ALA A 210 17.96 16.22 -1.25
C ALA A 210 18.61 17.07 -2.35
N GLU A 211 17.80 17.61 -3.25
CA GLU A 211 18.23 18.69 -4.14
C GLU A 211 18.10 20.01 -3.38
N ALA A 212 19.22 20.70 -3.17
CA ALA A 212 19.18 22.00 -2.50
C ALA A 212 18.54 23.02 -3.44
N ALA A 213 17.41 23.60 -3.02
CA ALA A 213 16.78 24.68 -3.76
C ALA A 213 17.80 25.82 -3.98
N PRO A 214 17.87 26.41 -5.17
CA PRO A 214 18.76 27.52 -5.42
C PRO A 214 18.41 28.66 -4.46
N SER A 215 19.43 29.23 -3.80
CA SER A 215 19.23 30.35 -2.88
C SER A 215 18.54 31.50 -3.59
N LEU A 216 17.40 31.96 -3.06
CA LEU A 216 16.68 33.11 -3.60
C LEU A 216 17.54 34.37 -3.43
N SER A 217 18.18 34.81 -4.51
CA SER A 217 19.12 35.93 -4.45
C SER A 217 18.43 37.29 -4.47
N ILE A 218 17.29 37.42 -5.15
CA ILE A 218 16.57 38.68 -5.36
C ILE A 218 15.07 38.39 -5.53
N ILE A 219 14.21 39.16 -4.86
CA ILE A 219 12.78 39.26 -5.18
C ILE A 219 12.57 40.59 -5.91
N ARG A 220 11.98 40.59 -7.11
CA ARG A 220 11.55 41.83 -7.78
C ARG A 220 10.07 41.77 -8.06
N GLY A 221 9.34 42.80 -7.63
CA GLY A 221 7.98 43.08 -8.04
C GLY A 221 7.94 44.35 -8.88
N VAL A 222 7.00 44.40 -9.83
CA VAL A 222 6.69 45.63 -10.57
C VAL A 222 5.23 45.95 -10.29
N VAL A 223 4.96 47.13 -9.74
CA VAL A 223 3.59 47.64 -9.59
C VAL A 223 3.38 48.73 -10.62
N ALA A 224 2.40 48.52 -11.49
CA ALA A 224 1.94 49.56 -12.40
C ALA A 224 0.94 50.47 -11.67
N VAL A 225 1.22 51.78 -11.62
CA VAL A 225 0.30 52.81 -11.15
C VAL A 225 0.09 53.81 -12.28
N GLY A 226 -0.99 53.64 -13.04
CA GLY A 226 -1.21 54.42 -14.27
C GLY A 226 -0.26 53.98 -15.40
N GLU A 227 0.44 54.93 -16.03
CA GLU A 227 1.49 54.65 -17.04
C GLU A 227 2.88 54.41 -16.43
N GLU A 228 3.04 54.61 -15.11
CA GLU A 228 4.31 54.41 -14.43
C GLU A 228 4.45 52.99 -13.87
N GLN A 229 5.62 52.38 -14.10
CA GLN A 229 6.03 51.13 -13.48
C GLN A 229 6.98 51.44 -12.32
N LEU A 230 6.57 51.09 -11.10
CA LEU A 230 7.39 51.18 -9.90
C LEU A 230 7.98 49.81 -9.60
N GLU A 231 9.30 49.67 -9.68
CA GLU A 231 10.00 48.51 -9.16
C GLU A 231 9.95 48.54 -7.62
N ILE A 232 9.48 47.45 -7.02
CA ILE A 232 9.47 47.22 -5.58
C ILE A 232 10.22 45.93 -5.24
N GLY A 233 10.92 45.91 -4.10
CA GLY A 233 11.62 44.71 -3.60
C GLY A 233 13.15 44.74 -3.68
N VAL A 234 13.82 45.91 -3.67
CA VAL A 234 15.29 45.93 -3.76
C VAL A 234 15.93 45.73 -2.38
N GLY A 235 16.29 44.49 -2.06
CA GLY A 235 17.20 44.18 -0.96
C GLY A 235 17.65 42.72 -0.97
N PRO A 236 18.91 42.40 -0.61
CA PRO A 236 19.31 41.03 -0.34
C PRO A 236 18.41 40.48 0.76
N THR A 237 17.95 39.23 0.60
CA THR A 237 17.28 38.51 1.69
C THR A 237 18.24 38.43 2.88
N ALA A 238 17.77 38.87 4.05
CA ALA A 238 18.51 38.68 5.31
C ALA A 238 18.75 37.16 5.52
N PRO A 239 19.90 36.77 6.10
CA PRO A 239 20.36 35.38 6.13
C PRO A 239 19.40 34.43 6.85
#